data_AF-A0A945IEW9-F1
#
_entry.id   AF-A0A945IEW9-F1
#
_cell.length_a   1.000
_cell.length_b   1.000
_cell.length_c   1.000
_cell.angle_alpha   90.00
_cell.angle_beta   90.00
_cell.angle_gamma   90.00
#
_symmetry.space_group_name_H-M   'P 1'
#
loop_
_entity.id
_entity.type
_entity.pdbx_description
1 polymer ?
#
loop_
_entity_poly.entity_id
_entity_poly.type
_entity_poly.pdbx_seq_one_letter_code
_entity_poly.pdbx_strand_id
1 'polypeptide(L)'
;MRFDNSESEVAYRATTDRRVLEVRGISTRIDGRLIVDSVSLSVSRGEVVGVVGANGSGKTTLVRTLAGLLDPDSGGVVVDGVVFDSSGDGASRRNWARKVAYMPQSAESHPFTAFESVLMGRYPHLGRFELEGSGDHDLAWAAMERTSTTEFVNRKLDTLSGGERQRVVLARVLVQQADVLLMDEPTASLDLRHQILTMNLVREETRERNTGAVVILHDLSLAARFCDRLVVLHEGKKLAEGTPWEVLTPSNLRTAFGVEGLVEPDPVTGKPHVLILGTDGSSSETLVGMGRTVHLICGAGSGRELMHQLRVSGYEVTVGVLGTGDSDREASERLGLEYVAAPPFASITDEQHDSHLALVKAADHVVLLPMAVGMNNVRNVMAALSADEVIVIEPSKVLGDSVDSEVSDYTDGIAAGLRRGLVEKFGEIPESTLLFELARGR
;
A
#
# COMPACT_ATOMS: atom_id res chain seq x y z
N MET A 1 -20.34 -44.35 5.05
CA MET A 1 -19.25 -43.36 5.09
C MET A 1 -19.48 -42.48 6.31
N ARG A 2 -18.76 -42.71 7.41
CA ARG A 2 -18.72 -41.79 8.54
C ARG A 2 -17.66 -40.75 8.18
N PHE A 3 -18.05 -39.50 8.01
CA PHE A 3 -17.10 -38.40 7.86
C PHE A 3 -16.33 -38.28 9.18
N ASP A 4 -15.01 -38.34 9.06
CA ASP A 4 -14.09 -38.27 10.18
C ASP A 4 -14.03 -36.83 10.70
N ASN A 5 -14.87 -36.52 11.69
CA ASN A 5 -14.88 -35.23 12.38
C ASN A 5 -13.60 -34.99 13.20
N SER A 6 -12.70 -35.98 13.35
CA SER A 6 -11.54 -35.84 14.21
C SER A 6 -10.43 -35.00 13.58
N GLU A 7 -10.21 -35.05 12.25
CA GLU A 7 -9.20 -34.22 11.58
C GLU A 7 -9.56 -32.73 11.58
N SER A 8 -10.85 -32.41 11.40
CA SER A 8 -11.36 -31.04 11.44
C SER A 8 -11.28 -30.44 12.84
N GLU A 9 -11.57 -31.24 13.86
CA GLU A 9 -11.53 -30.82 15.27
C GLU A 9 -10.08 -30.71 15.81
N VAL A 10 -9.17 -31.57 15.33
CA VAL A 10 -7.72 -31.50 15.63
C VAL A 10 -7.06 -30.30 14.91
N ALA A 11 -7.41 -30.02 13.65
CA ALA A 11 -6.93 -28.83 12.94
C ALA A 11 -7.47 -27.53 13.56
N TYR A 12 -8.73 -27.51 14.00
CA TYR A 12 -9.34 -26.38 14.69
C TYR A 12 -8.72 -26.14 16.08
N ARG A 13 -8.42 -27.21 16.83
CA ARG A 13 -7.66 -27.14 18.11
C ARG A 13 -6.22 -26.68 17.91
N ALA A 14 -5.52 -27.18 16.89
CA ALA A 14 -4.14 -26.78 16.59
C ALA A 14 -4.03 -25.31 16.13
N THR A 15 -5.07 -24.76 15.50
CA THR A 15 -5.14 -23.34 15.12
C THR A 15 -5.57 -22.42 16.27
N THR A 16 -6.35 -22.91 17.24
CA THR A 16 -6.66 -22.13 18.46
C THR A 16 -5.50 -22.11 19.45
N ASP A 17 -4.68 -23.16 19.52
CA ASP A 17 -3.51 -23.27 20.41
C ASP A 17 -2.35 -22.33 20.03
N ARG A 18 -2.40 -21.74 18.82
CA ARG A 18 -1.42 -20.72 18.38
C ARG A 18 -1.89 -19.28 18.58
N ARG A 19 -3.14 -19.03 18.93
CA ARG A 19 -3.67 -17.66 19.06
C ARG A 19 -3.23 -17.04 20.38
N VAL A 20 -2.45 -15.98 20.29
CA VAL A 20 -2.02 -15.21 21.47
C VAL A 20 -2.99 -14.08 21.79
N LEU A 21 -3.71 -13.55 20.80
CA LEU A 21 -4.75 -12.54 20.98
C LEU A 21 -6.04 -12.99 20.29
N GLU A 22 -7.16 -12.91 21.01
CA GLU A 22 -8.51 -13.02 20.45
C GLU A 22 -9.36 -11.82 20.83
N VAL A 23 -9.98 -11.21 19.83
CA VAL A 23 -10.88 -10.06 19.96
C VAL A 23 -12.24 -10.48 19.43
N ARG A 24 -13.28 -10.34 20.25
CA ARG A 24 -14.63 -10.81 19.94
C ARG A 24 -15.64 -9.67 20.03
N GLY A 25 -16.09 -9.20 18.88
CA GLY A 25 -17.21 -8.26 18.74
C GLY A 25 -17.05 -6.96 19.52
N ILE A 26 -15.85 -6.41 19.60
CA ILE A 26 -15.60 -5.20 20.40
C ILE A 26 -16.31 -4.00 19.80
N SER A 27 -17.04 -3.30 20.66
CA SER A 27 -17.60 -1.99 20.36
C SER A 27 -17.17 -0.99 21.42
N THR A 28 -16.80 0.22 21.00
CA THR A 28 -16.31 1.27 21.90
C THR A 28 -16.86 2.63 21.49
N ARG A 29 -17.45 3.35 22.45
CA ARG A 29 -17.88 4.73 22.31
C ARG A 29 -16.89 5.72 22.92
N ILE A 30 -16.78 6.88 22.29
CA ILE A 30 -16.11 8.07 22.84
C ILE A 30 -17.10 9.22 22.78
N ASP A 31 -17.33 9.88 23.92
CA ASP A 31 -18.27 11.00 24.05
C ASP A 31 -19.66 10.70 23.45
N GLY A 32 -20.17 9.49 23.68
CA GLY A 32 -21.46 9.02 23.21
C GLY A 32 -21.52 8.59 21.73
N ARG A 33 -20.45 8.78 20.96
CA ARG A 33 -20.38 8.34 19.56
C ARG A 33 -19.74 6.96 19.45
N LEU A 34 -20.36 6.06 18.69
CA LEU A 34 -19.79 4.74 18.40
C LEU A 34 -18.63 4.87 17.42
N ILE A 35 -17.41 4.58 17.87
CA ILE A 35 -16.17 4.73 17.08
C ILE A 35 -15.68 3.39 16.57
N VAL A 36 -15.85 2.32 17.35
CA VAL A 36 -15.58 0.94 16.94
C VAL A 36 -16.89 0.17 17.11
N ASP A 37 -17.28 -0.59 16.08
CA ASP A 37 -18.53 -1.34 16.04
C ASP A 37 -18.26 -2.81 15.70
N SER A 38 -18.46 -3.67 16.69
CA SER A 38 -18.48 -5.12 16.58
C SER A 38 -17.24 -5.75 15.90
N VAL A 39 -16.06 -5.18 16.14
CA VAL A 39 -14.81 -5.63 15.50
C VAL A 39 -14.31 -6.91 16.17
N SER A 40 -14.03 -7.93 15.35
CA SER A 40 -13.41 -9.20 15.77
C SER A 40 -12.15 -9.46 14.95
N LEU A 41 -11.08 -9.90 15.60
CA LEU A 41 -9.82 -10.30 14.97
C LEU A 41 -9.06 -11.25 15.88
N SER A 42 -8.05 -11.93 15.35
CA SER A 42 -7.12 -12.75 16.13
C SER A 42 -5.70 -12.58 15.63
N VAL A 43 -4.74 -12.80 16.53
CA VAL A 43 -3.31 -12.80 16.23
C VAL A 43 -2.69 -14.08 16.76
N SER A 44 -1.94 -14.76 15.91
CA SER A 44 -1.18 -15.95 16.25
C SER A 44 0.20 -15.59 16.80
N ARG A 45 0.82 -16.48 17.56
CA ARG A 45 2.22 -16.33 17.95
C ARG A 45 3.11 -16.32 16.69
N GLY A 46 4.06 -15.39 16.64
CA GLY A 46 4.92 -15.14 15.48
C GLY A 46 4.27 -14.33 14.35
N GLU A 47 3.02 -13.86 14.53
CA GLU A 47 2.26 -13.13 13.51
C GLU A 47 2.28 -11.62 13.78
N VAL A 48 2.49 -10.85 12.72
CA VAL A 48 2.31 -9.39 12.70
C VAL A 48 1.05 -9.06 11.89
N VAL A 49 0.02 -8.54 12.56
CA VAL A 49 -1.22 -8.08 11.93
C VAL A 49 -1.20 -6.56 11.78
N GLY A 50 -1.30 -6.07 10.54
CA GLY A 50 -1.42 -4.65 10.23
C GLY A 50 -2.88 -4.20 10.29
N VAL A 51 -3.15 -3.08 10.94
CA VAL A 51 -4.47 -2.41 10.92
C VAL A 51 -4.35 -1.14 10.10
N VAL A 52 -5.09 -1.08 8.99
CA VAL A 52 -5.05 0.03 8.02
C VAL A 52 -6.45 0.62 7.81
N GLY A 53 -6.52 1.84 7.28
CA GLY A 53 -7.77 2.55 7.01
C GLY A 53 -7.57 4.06 7.08
N ALA A 54 -8.54 4.83 6.57
CA ALA A 54 -8.51 6.29 6.62
C ALA A 54 -8.42 6.85 8.05
N ASN A 55 -8.05 8.13 8.17
CA ASN A 55 -8.12 8.83 9.44
C ASN A 55 -9.56 8.85 9.97
N GLY A 56 -9.71 8.66 11.28
CA GLY A 56 -11.04 8.57 11.90
C GLY A 56 -11.76 7.23 11.76
N SER A 57 -11.16 6.21 11.12
CA SER A 57 -11.80 4.88 10.99
C SER A 57 -11.85 4.04 12.27
N GLY A 58 -11.31 4.54 13.39
CA GLY A 58 -11.34 3.89 14.70
C GLY A 58 -10.12 3.04 15.07
N LYS A 59 -9.04 3.05 14.27
CA LYS A 59 -7.80 2.27 14.50
C LYS A 59 -7.20 2.49 15.91
N THR A 60 -6.85 3.72 16.24
CA THR A 60 -6.31 4.10 17.55
C THR A 60 -7.26 3.74 18.69
N THR A 61 -8.57 3.94 18.51
CA THR A 61 -9.58 3.57 19.51
C THR A 61 -9.63 2.06 19.73
N LEU A 62 -9.59 1.26 18.66
CA LEU A 62 -9.50 -0.19 18.75
C LEU A 62 -8.27 -0.60 19.54
N VAL A 63 -7.08 -0.14 19.15
CA VAL A 63 -5.83 -0.54 19.80
C VAL A 63 -5.77 -0.08 21.26
N ARG A 64 -6.27 1.11 21.60
CA ARG A 64 -6.39 1.57 22.99
C ARG A 64 -7.37 0.73 23.80
N THR A 65 -8.45 0.27 23.20
CA THR A 65 -9.39 -0.67 23.83
C THR A 65 -8.70 -2.01 24.10
N LEU A 66 -7.95 -2.54 23.13
CA LEU A 66 -7.16 -3.77 23.29
C LEU A 66 -6.06 -3.62 24.36
N ALA A 67 -5.48 -2.43 24.49
CA ALA A 67 -4.50 -2.13 25.53
C ALA A 67 -5.10 -2.00 26.93
N GLY A 68 -6.44 -2.00 27.07
CA GLY A 68 -7.13 -1.76 28.34
C GLY A 68 -7.09 -0.30 28.80
N LEU A 69 -6.85 0.64 27.87
CA LEU A 69 -6.86 2.09 28.12
C LEU A 69 -8.26 2.69 27.93
N LEU A 70 -9.14 1.99 27.22
CA LEU A 70 -10.55 2.33 27.03
C LEU A 70 -11.38 1.09 27.34
N ASP A 71 -12.48 1.28 28.06
CA ASP A 71 -13.41 0.19 28.35
C ASP A 71 -14.33 -0.04 27.13
N PRO A 72 -14.48 -1.28 26.65
CA PRO A 72 -15.44 -1.58 25.60
C PRO A 72 -16.88 -1.51 26.13
N ASP A 73 -17.81 -1.00 25.33
CA ASP A 73 -19.26 -1.09 25.60
C ASP A 73 -19.76 -2.54 25.52
N SER A 74 -19.15 -3.34 24.64
CA SER A 74 -19.47 -4.76 24.45
C SER A 74 -18.33 -5.52 23.79
N GLY A 75 -18.40 -6.85 23.84
CA GLY A 75 -17.36 -7.74 23.34
C GLY A 75 -16.34 -8.13 24.41
N GLY A 76 -15.22 -8.69 23.99
CA GLY A 76 -14.16 -9.10 24.90
C GLY A 76 -12.80 -9.30 24.23
N VAL A 77 -11.75 -9.18 25.03
CA VAL A 77 -10.36 -9.46 24.65
C VAL A 77 -9.83 -10.62 25.48
N VAL A 78 -9.14 -11.55 24.84
CA VAL A 78 -8.39 -12.62 25.50
C VAL A 78 -6.95 -12.59 25.00
N VAL A 79 -5.99 -12.58 25.93
CA VAL A 79 -4.56 -12.70 25.61
C VAL A 79 -3.98 -13.89 26.33
N ASP A 80 -3.52 -14.88 25.57
CA ASP A 80 -2.89 -16.10 26.09
C ASP A 80 -3.72 -16.77 27.21
N GLY A 81 -5.03 -16.92 26.95
CA GLY A 81 -6.01 -17.47 27.90
C GLY A 81 -6.46 -16.52 29.02
N VAL A 82 -5.84 -15.34 29.17
CA VAL A 82 -6.24 -14.32 30.15
C VAL A 82 -7.29 -13.40 29.55
N VAL A 83 -8.47 -13.35 30.15
CA VAL A 83 -9.57 -12.45 29.73
C VAL A 83 -9.33 -11.05 30.29
N PHE A 84 -9.52 -10.02 29.45
CA PHE A 84 -9.53 -8.64 29.93
C PHE A 84 -10.78 -8.39 30.78
N ASP A 85 -10.56 -7.87 31.98
CA ASP A 85 -11.61 -7.46 32.90
C ASP A 85 -11.47 -5.97 33.23
N SER A 86 -12.32 -5.14 32.61
CA SER A 86 -12.37 -3.69 32.84
C SER A 86 -12.76 -3.32 34.27
N SER A 87 -13.55 -4.18 34.93
CA SER A 87 -14.01 -4.02 36.32
C SER A 87 -13.01 -4.52 37.36
N GLY A 88 -11.90 -5.11 36.90
CA GLY A 88 -10.88 -5.73 37.74
C GLY A 88 -10.12 -4.73 38.63
N ASP A 89 -9.53 -5.27 39.69
CA ASP A 89 -8.69 -4.50 40.61
C ASP A 89 -7.31 -4.14 40.02
N GLY A 90 -6.46 -3.48 40.82
CA GLY A 90 -5.11 -3.13 40.40
C GLY A 90 -4.20 -4.34 40.11
N ALA A 91 -4.50 -5.53 40.63
CA ALA A 91 -3.75 -6.74 40.34
C ALA A 91 -4.14 -7.30 38.95
N SER A 92 -5.43 -7.28 38.61
CA SER A 92 -5.92 -7.64 37.27
C SER A 92 -5.29 -6.76 36.19
N ARG A 93 -5.28 -5.43 36.39
CA ARG A 93 -4.65 -4.48 35.45
C ARG A 93 -3.15 -4.67 35.32
N ARG A 94 -2.45 -4.96 36.43
CA ARG A 94 -1.02 -5.29 36.39
C ARG A 94 -0.77 -6.56 35.60
N ASN A 95 -1.59 -7.59 35.78
CA ASN A 95 -1.47 -8.85 35.03
C ASN A 95 -1.72 -8.61 33.52
N TRP A 96 -2.71 -7.80 33.18
CA TRP A 96 -2.94 -7.38 31.80
C TRP A 96 -1.73 -6.65 31.20
N ALA A 97 -1.14 -5.73 31.95
CA ALA A 97 0.08 -5.03 31.55
C ALA A 97 1.32 -5.95 31.47
N ARG A 98 1.31 -7.17 32.02
CA ARG A 98 2.37 -8.17 31.73
C ARG A 98 2.17 -8.85 30.37
N LYS A 99 0.91 -8.94 29.94
CA LYS A 99 0.50 -9.62 28.70
C LYS A 99 0.48 -8.71 27.48
N VAL A 100 0.24 -7.42 27.67
CA VAL A 100 0.09 -6.45 26.58
C VAL A 100 1.01 -5.24 26.78
N ALA A 101 1.84 -4.96 25.78
CA ALA A 101 2.64 -3.74 25.70
C ALA A 101 2.07 -2.80 24.64
N TYR A 102 1.93 -1.52 24.96
CA TYR A 102 1.35 -0.52 24.07
C TYR A 102 2.35 0.59 23.73
N MET A 103 2.52 0.83 22.42
CA MET A 103 3.27 1.95 21.87
C MET A 103 2.28 3.00 21.34
N PRO A 104 2.17 4.19 21.97
CA PRO A 104 1.33 5.26 21.45
C PRO A 104 1.98 5.95 20.24
N GLN A 105 1.13 6.51 19.36
CA GLN A 105 1.53 7.34 18.22
C GLN A 105 2.40 8.52 18.63
N SER A 106 1.96 9.27 19.66
CA SER A 106 2.75 10.36 20.22
C SER A 106 3.48 9.89 21.47
N ALA A 107 4.82 9.86 21.40
CA ALA A 107 5.63 9.62 22.57
C ALA A 107 5.45 10.76 23.59
N GLU A 108 5.08 10.39 24.82
CA GLU A 108 4.88 11.32 25.91
C GLU A 108 6.18 12.09 26.23
N SER A 109 6.03 13.37 26.57
CA SER A 109 7.16 14.23 26.94
C SER A 109 7.18 14.40 28.45
N HIS A 110 8.11 13.72 29.11
CA HIS A 110 8.33 13.82 30.55
C HIS A 110 9.81 14.10 30.83
N PRO A 111 10.16 14.76 31.95
CA PRO A 111 11.53 15.16 32.25
C PRO A 111 12.43 14.01 32.74
N PHE A 112 12.05 12.75 32.47
CA PHE A 112 12.85 11.56 32.76
C PHE A 112 13.93 11.34 31.70
N THR A 113 15.02 10.70 32.09
CA THR A 113 16.06 10.25 31.15
C THR A 113 15.53 9.14 30.24
N ALA A 114 16.19 8.93 29.11
CA ALA A 114 15.85 7.83 28.19
C ALA A 114 15.92 6.48 28.90
N PHE A 115 16.96 6.26 29.73
CA PHE A 115 17.11 5.00 30.46
C PHE A 115 16.01 4.77 31.50
N GLU A 116 15.68 5.79 32.31
CA GLU A 116 14.56 5.72 33.26
C GLU A 116 13.24 5.44 32.53
N SER A 117 13.02 6.09 31.39
CA SER A 117 11.83 5.81 30.57
C SER A 117 11.79 4.37 30.08
N VAL A 118 12.92 3.79 29.66
CA VAL A 118 12.95 2.38 29.23
C VAL A 118 12.66 1.48 30.43
N LEU A 119 13.30 1.72 31.57
CA LEU A 119 13.08 0.95 32.81
C LEU A 119 11.62 0.92 33.26
N MET A 120 10.84 1.99 33.03
CA MET A 120 9.40 1.98 33.33
C MET A 120 8.63 0.85 32.62
N GLY A 121 9.12 0.32 31.51
CA GLY A 121 8.56 -0.87 30.86
C GLY A 121 8.59 -2.13 31.74
N ARG A 122 9.42 -2.16 32.79
CA ARG A 122 9.53 -3.27 33.75
C ARG A 122 8.49 -3.22 34.87
N TYR A 123 7.81 -2.09 35.08
CA TYR A 123 6.86 -1.90 36.18
C TYR A 123 5.78 -2.98 36.31
N PRO A 124 5.23 -3.56 35.23
CA PRO A 124 4.27 -4.67 35.36
C PRO A 124 4.87 -5.88 36.08
N HIS A 125 6.17 -6.13 35.96
CA HIS A 125 6.86 -7.30 36.53
C HIS A 125 7.28 -7.12 37.99
N LEU A 126 7.39 -5.88 38.46
CA LEU A 126 7.81 -5.54 39.82
C LEU A 126 6.66 -5.69 40.83
N GLY A 127 7.00 -6.14 42.05
CA GLY A 127 6.13 -6.06 43.21
C GLY A 127 5.81 -4.62 43.63
N ARG A 128 4.76 -4.42 44.43
CA ARG A 128 4.24 -3.09 44.83
C ARG A 128 5.28 -2.16 45.49
N PHE A 129 6.33 -2.72 46.07
CA PHE A 129 7.41 -1.99 46.74
C PHE A 129 8.80 -2.47 46.27
N GLU A 130 8.83 -3.23 45.17
CA GLU A 130 10.06 -3.72 44.59
C GLU A 130 10.64 -2.63 43.68
N LEU A 131 11.93 -2.35 43.86
CA LEU A 131 12.68 -1.46 42.99
C LEU A 131 13.34 -2.29 41.89
N GLU A 132 13.66 -1.62 40.77
CA GLU A 132 14.37 -2.20 39.65
C GLU A 132 15.70 -2.80 40.11
N GLY A 133 15.94 -4.06 39.72
CA GLY A 133 17.19 -4.77 40.01
C GLY A 133 18.21 -4.67 38.88
N SER A 134 19.39 -5.25 39.09
CA SER A 134 20.41 -5.35 38.04
C SER A 134 19.90 -6.07 36.79
N GLY A 135 19.05 -7.09 36.95
CA GLY A 135 18.43 -7.79 35.82
C GLY A 135 17.49 -6.90 34.98
N ASP A 136 16.75 -5.99 35.61
CA ASP A 136 15.91 -5.02 34.89
C ASP A 136 16.76 -3.99 34.14
N HIS A 137 17.89 -3.58 34.74
CA HIS A 137 18.87 -2.69 34.10
C HIS A 137 19.52 -3.36 32.88
N ASP A 138 19.91 -4.62 33.00
CA ASP A 138 20.51 -5.39 31.89
C ASP A 138 19.50 -5.55 30.73
N LEU A 139 18.23 -5.84 31.06
CA LEU A 139 17.16 -5.90 30.05
C LEU A 139 16.95 -4.54 29.39
N ALA A 140 16.90 -3.45 30.16
CA ALA A 140 16.73 -2.10 29.63
C ALA A 140 17.89 -1.71 28.72
N TRP A 141 19.13 -2.03 29.12
CA TRP A 141 20.31 -1.81 28.30
C TRP A 141 20.24 -2.58 26.98
N ALA A 142 19.94 -3.88 27.03
CA ALA A 142 19.79 -4.71 25.83
C ALA A 142 18.69 -4.21 24.88
N ALA A 143 17.57 -3.72 25.43
CA ALA A 143 16.51 -3.11 24.64
C ALA A 143 17.01 -1.83 23.94
N MET A 144 17.75 -0.98 24.63
CA MET A 144 18.33 0.24 24.07
C MET A 144 19.40 -0.03 23.01
N GLU A 145 20.16 -1.11 23.12
CA GLU A 145 21.11 -1.54 22.08
C GLU A 145 20.38 -1.91 20.79
N ARG A 146 19.32 -2.73 20.90
CA ARG A 146 18.51 -3.17 19.74
C ARG A 146 17.85 -2.00 19.02
N THR A 147 17.43 -0.97 19.75
CA THR A 147 16.82 0.23 19.17
C THR A 147 17.80 1.34 18.81
N SER A 148 19.11 1.11 18.96
CA SER A 148 20.16 2.11 18.71
C SER A 148 19.92 3.42 19.45
N THR A 149 19.70 3.33 20.77
CA THR A 149 19.42 4.49 21.64
C THR A 149 20.37 4.63 22.83
N THR A 150 21.39 3.78 22.95
CA THR A 150 22.35 3.80 24.06
C THR A 150 23.07 5.15 24.24
N GLU A 151 23.31 5.88 23.15
CA GLU A 151 23.87 7.24 23.18
C GLU A 151 22.98 8.27 23.91
N PHE A 152 21.67 7.99 24.05
CA PHE A 152 20.71 8.87 24.70
C PHE A 152 20.45 8.54 26.17
N VAL A 153 21.14 7.53 26.73
CA VAL A 153 20.89 6.96 28.07
C VAL A 153 20.63 8.02 29.16
N ASN A 154 21.45 9.08 29.20
CA ASN A 154 21.37 10.15 30.20
C ASN A 154 20.62 11.40 29.72
N ARG A 155 20.18 11.45 28.46
CA ARG A 155 19.42 12.59 27.92
C ARG A 155 17.98 12.50 28.38
N LYS A 156 17.39 13.65 28.68
CA LYS A 156 15.96 13.74 29.00
C LYS A 156 15.12 13.55 27.75
N LEU A 157 14.00 12.83 27.85
CA LEU A 157 13.11 12.53 26.73
C LEU A 157 12.58 13.78 26.02
N ASP A 158 12.29 14.83 26.77
CA ASP A 158 11.80 16.13 26.26
C ASP A 158 12.84 16.91 25.45
N THR A 159 14.12 16.50 25.52
CA THR A 159 15.21 17.07 24.71
C THR A 159 15.53 16.28 23.45
N LEU A 160 14.91 15.12 23.27
CA LEU A 160 15.11 14.26 22.09
C LEU A 160 14.24 14.74 20.92
N SER A 161 14.73 14.55 19.70
CA SER A 161 13.90 14.67 18.49
C SER A 161 12.77 13.64 18.51
N GLY A 162 11.72 13.88 17.71
CA GLY A 162 10.58 12.97 17.63
C GLY A 162 10.98 11.52 17.32
N GLY A 163 11.87 11.34 16.34
CA GLY A 163 12.34 10.01 15.95
C GLY A 163 13.25 9.32 16.98
N GLU A 164 14.14 10.07 17.64
CA GLU A 164 14.95 9.53 18.75
C GLU A 164 14.04 9.08 19.91
N ARG A 165 13.08 9.94 20.28
CA ARG A 165 12.11 9.65 21.34
C ARG A 165 11.26 8.43 21.01
N GLN A 166 10.85 8.27 19.76
CA GLN A 166 10.07 7.12 19.30
C GLN A 166 10.85 5.80 19.43
N ARG A 167 12.16 5.80 19.13
CA ARG A 167 13.03 4.64 19.34
C ARG A 167 13.21 4.30 20.82
N VAL A 168 13.28 5.31 21.70
CA VAL A 168 13.32 5.08 23.16
C VAL A 168 12.00 4.47 23.66
N VAL A 169 10.86 4.93 23.14
CA VAL A 169 9.55 4.32 23.46
C VAL A 169 9.47 2.88 22.94
N LEU A 170 10.02 2.59 21.75
CA LEU A 170 10.13 1.23 21.25
C LEU A 170 10.96 0.35 22.22
N ALA A 171 12.09 0.84 22.71
CA ALA A 171 12.90 0.11 23.71
C ALA A 171 12.12 -0.18 24.98
N ARG A 172 11.34 0.80 25.48
CA ARG A 172 10.44 0.64 26.63
C ARG A 172 9.39 -0.44 26.41
N VAL A 173 8.85 -0.55 25.19
CA VAL A 173 7.87 -1.58 24.82
C VAL A 173 8.52 -2.97 24.74
N LEU A 174 9.71 -3.06 24.16
CA LEU A 174 10.45 -4.33 24.05
C LEU A 174 10.92 -4.84 25.41
N VAL A 175 11.37 -3.95 26.30
CA VAL A 175 11.85 -4.36 27.64
C VAL A 175 10.73 -4.92 28.51
N GLN A 176 9.48 -4.58 28.21
CA GLN A 176 8.31 -5.11 28.92
C GLN A 176 8.11 -6.61 28.69
N GLN A 177 8.63 -7.20 27.60
CA GLN A 177 8.52 -8.64 27.30
C GLN A 177 7.07 -9.17 27.34
N ALA A 178 6.14 -8.40 26.78
CA ALA A 178 4.74 -8.78 26.72
C ALA A 178 4.45 -9.85 25.65
N ASP A 179 3.38 -10.63 25.83
CA ASP A 179 2.91 -11.62 24.86
C ASP A 179 2.34 -10.99 23.58
N VAL A 180 1.79 -9.78 23.69
CA VAL A 180 1.21 -9.01 22.58
C VAL A 180 1.77 -7.60 22.55
N LEU A 181 2.26 -7.19 21.39
CA LEU A 181 2.69 -5.83 21.10
C LEU A 181 1.59 -5.09 20.35
N LEU A 182 1.12 -3.98 20.90
CA LEU A 182 0.12 -3.12 20.31
C LEU A 182 0.79 -1.80 19.93
N MET A 183 0.89 -1.50 18.64
CA MET A 183 1.66 -0.34 18.18
C MET A 183 0.80 0.58 17.33
N ASP A 184 0.62 1.81 17.81
CA ASP A 184 -0.09 2.85 17.08
C ASP A 184 0.92 3.71 16.31
N GLU A 185 1.03 3.48 15.00
CA GLU A 185 1.96 4.18 14.09
C GLU A 185 3.42 4.24 14.59
N PRO A 186 4.06 3.07 14.84
CA PRO A 186 5.42 3.03 15.40
C PRO A 186 6.49 3.61 14.47
N THR A 187 6.13 3.91 13.22
CA THR A 187 7.01 4.45 12.18
C THR A 187 6.76 5.93 11.88
N ALA A 188 5.78 6.56 12.55
CA ALA A 188 5.52 7.98 12.43
C ALA A 188 6.77 8.81 12.76
N SER A 189 7.00 9.91 12.04
CA SER A 189 8.14 10.81 12.27
C SER A 189 9.55 10.20 12.14
N LEU A 190 9.67 8.96 11.64
CA LEU A 190 10.96 8.31 11.36
C LEU A 190 11.32 8.48 9.87
N ASP A 191 12.62 8.62 9.59
CA ASP A 191 13.13 8.50 8.24
C ASP A 191 12.98 7.06 7.70
N LEU A 192 13.08 6.89 6.38
CA LEU A 192 12.89 5.59 5.73
C LEU A 192 13.75 4.48 6.32
N ARG A 193 15.01 4.77 6.67
CA ARG A 193 15.90 3.76 7.27
C ARG A 193 15.36 3.28 8.60
N HIS A 194 15.00 4.21 9.48
CA HIS A 194 14.50 3.89 10.81
C HIS A 194 13.10 3.26 10.80
N GLN A 195 12.26 3.59 9.82
CA GLN A 195 10.98 2.89 9.61
C GLN A 195 11.21 1.40 9.33
N ILE A 196 12.12 1.08 8.39
CA ILE A 196 12.47 -0.30 8.04
C ILE A 196 13.09 -1.04 9.22
N LEU A 197 14.04 -0.41 9.94
CA LEU A 197 14.66 -1.01 11.12
C LEU A 197 13.63 -1.31 12.21
N THR A 198 12.69 -0.38 12.46
CA THR A 198 11.62 -0.57 13.44
C THR A 198 10.74 -1.77 13.07
N MET A 199 10.28 -1.86 11.82
CA MET A 199 9.42 -2.98 11.40
C MET A 199 10.17 -4.31 11.39
N ASN A 200 11.48 -4.32 11.08
CA ASN A 200 12.31 -5.51 11.23
C ASN A 200 12.40 -5.96 12.69
N LEU A 201 12.63 -5.04 13.63
CA LEU A 201 12.67 -5.36 15.06
C LEU A 201 11.35 -5.94 15.56
N VAL A 202 10.20 -5.41 15.13
CA VAL A 202 8.88 -5.95 15.49
C VAL A 202 8.73 -7.40 14.99
N ARG A 203 9.13 -7.65 13.74
CA ARG A 203 9.05 -8.97 13.13
C ARG A 203 10.03 -9.97 13.77
N GLU A 204 11.22 -9.53 14.13
CA GLU A 204 12.20 -10.32 14.88
C GLU A 204 11.63 -10.66 16.26
N GLU A 205 11.14 -9.67 17.00
CA GLU A 205 10.60 -9.86 18.35
C GLU A 205 9.43 -10.86 18.36
N THR A 206 8.48 -10.71 17.43
CA THR A 206 7.34 -11.63 17.31
C THR A 206 7.77 -13.07 17.06
N ARG A 207 8.77 -13.27 16.18
CA ARG A 207 9.22 -14.62 15.79
C ARG A 207 10.14 -15.27 16.80
N GLU A 208 11.13 -14.55 17.30
CA GLU A 208 12.13 -15.08 18.22
C GLU A 208 11.55 -15.32 19.62
N ARG A 209 10.63 -14.45 20.07
CA ARG A 209 10.00 -14.58 21.39
C ARG A 209 8.63 -15.21 21.35
N ASN A 210 8.17 -15.65 20.18
CA ASN A 210 6.89 -16.31 20.00
C ASN A 210 5.71 -15.46 20.53
N THR A 211 5.78 -14.13 20.30
CA THR A 211 4.74 -13.14 20.67
C THR A 211 3.91 -12.77 19.43
N GLY A 212 2.83 -12.00 19.60
CA GLY A 212 2.04 -11.46 18.50
C GLY A 212 2.10 -9.93 18.43
N ALA A 213 1.87 -9.34 17.26
CA ALA A 213 1.80 -7.89 17.13
C ALA A 213 0.56 -7.41 16.36
N VAL A 214 -0.02 -6.31 16.81
CA VAL A 214 -0.99 -5.50 16.07
C VAL A 214 -0.36 -4.14 15.83
N VAL A 215 -0.18 -3.76 14.56
CA VAL A 215 0.50 -2.51 14.18
C VAL A 215 -0.42 -1.67 13.31
N ILE A 216 -0.69 -0.44 13.73
CA ILE A 216 -1.39 0.55 12.90
C ILE A 216 -0.37 1.19 11.95
N LEU A 217 -0.68 1.18 10.66
CA LEU A 217 0.18 1.73 9.61
C LEU A 217 -0.64 2.62 8.67
N HIS A 218 -0.04 3.73 8.26
CA HIS A 218 -0.57 4.59 7.20
C HIS A 218 -0.01 4.25 5.82
N ASP A 219 1.24 3.80 5.77
CA ASP A 219 1.88 3.37 4.54
C ASP A 219 1.47 1.94 4.21
N LEU A 220 0.69 1.79 3.13
CA LEU A 220 0.19 0.49 2.66
C LEU A 220 1.30 -0.40 2.09
N SER A 221 2.35 0.18 1.51
CA SER A 221 3.51 -0.55 1.01
C SER A 221 4.33 -1.10 2.18
N LEU A 222 4.49 -0.34 3.25
CA LEU A 222 5.11 -0.82 4.48
C LEU A 222 4.28 -1.93 5.13
N ALA A 223 2.96 -1.77 5.18
CA ALA A 223 2.04 -2.79 5.69
C ALA A 223 2.12 -4.09 4.88
N ALA A 224 2.07 -4.00 3.55
CA ALA A 224 2.23 -5.16 2.66
C ALA A 224 3.58 -5.86 2.87
N ARG A 225 4.64 -5.08 3.07
CA ARG A 225 6.00 -5.59 3.22
C ARG A 225 6.26 -6.29 4.55
N PHE A 226 5.68 -5.83 5.65
CA PHE A 226 6.06 -6.31 6.99
C PHE A 226 4.99 -7.09 7.74
N CYS A 227 3.72 -6.93 7.38
CA CYS A 227 2.63 -7.66 8.03
C CYS A 227 2.37 -8.99 7.32
N ASP A 228 2.05 -10.03 8.10
CA ASP A 228 1.63 -11.33 7.59
C ASP A 228 0.15 -11.30 7.17
N ARG A 229 -0.65 -10.48 7.86
CA ARG A 229 -2.07 -10.26 7.61
C ARG A 229 -2.43 -8.79 7.79
N LEU A 230 -3.45 -8.32 7.08
CA LEU A 230 -4.00 -6.98 7.17
C LEU A 230 -5.47 -7.03 7.59
N VAL A 231 -5.89 -6.02 8.36
CA VAL A 231 -7.26 -5.73 8.73
C VAL A 231 -7.56 -4.30 8.28
N VAL A 232 -8.54 -4.13 7.40
CA VAL A 232 -8.98 -2.80 6.95
C VAL A 232 -10.15 -2.37 7.81
N LEU A 233 -9.99 -1.24 8.51
CA LEU A 233 -11.07 -0.57 9.22
C LEU A 233 -11.63 0.58 8.40
N HIS A 234 -12.96 0.61 8.28
CA HIS A 234 -13.71 1.66 7.65
C HIS A 234 -14.95 1.98 8.50
N GLU A 235 -15.13 3.25 8.85
CA GLU A 235 -16.25 3.73 9.69
C GLU A 235 -16.49 2.89 10.96
N GLY A 236 -15.41 2.54 11.66
CA GLY A 236 -15.47 1.77 12.91
C GLY A 236 -15.71 0.26 12.74
N LYS A 237 -15.89 -0.22 11.52
CA LYS A 237 -16.13 -1.63 11.21
C LYS A 237 -14.96 -2.27 10.47
N LYS A 238 -14.86 -3.59 10.59
CA LYS A 238 -13.92 -4.39 9.79
C LYS A 238 -14.48 -4.58 8.39
N LEU A 239 -13.87 -3.93 7.40
CA LEU A 239 -14.23 -4.05 5.99
C LEU A 239 -13.67 -5.34 5.38
N ALA A 240 -12.39 -5.61 5.62
CA ALA A 240 -11.68 -6.76 5.04
C ALA A 240 -10.60 -7.27 6.01
N GLU A 241 -10.27 -8.55 5.89
CA GLU A 241 -9.20 -9.22 6.63
C GLU A 241 -8.62 -10.36 5.78
N GLY A 242 -7.30 -10.48 5.76
CA GLY A 242 -6.61 -11.50 4.97
C GLY A 242 -5.14 -11.17 4.79
N THR A 243 -4.47 -11.91 3.91
CA THR A 243 -3.12 -11.57 3.46
C THR A 243 -3.11 -10.19 2.77
N PRO A 244 -1.94 -9.54 2.64
CA PRO A 244 -1.83 -8.29 1.89
C PRO A 244 -2.45 -8.34 0.49
N TRP A 245 -2.33 -9.48 -0.22
CA TRP A 245 -2.90 -9.67 -1.56
C TRP A 245 -4.42 -9.72 -1.59
N GLU A 246 -5.04 -10.36 -0.59
CA GLU A 246 -6.50 -10.47 -0.50
C GLU A 246 -7.14 -9.14 -0.08
N VAL A 247 -6.39 -8.31 0.65
CA VAL A 247 -6.91 -7.11 1.30
C VAL A 247 -6.63 -5.84 0.48
N LEU A 248 -5.44 -5.69 -0.08
CA LEU A 248 -5.08 -4.52 -0.88
C LEU A 248 -5.62 -4.72 -2.31
N THR A 249 -6.88 -4.36 -2.50
CA THR A 249 -7.56 -4.40 -3.80
C THR A 249 -8.06 -3.01 -4.17
N PRO A 250 -8.21 -2.67 -5.47
CA PRO A 250 -8.75 -1.37 -5.89
C PRO A 250 -10.10 -1.03 -5.23
N SER A 251 -10.97 -2.03 -5.07
CA SER A 251 -12.28 -1.85 -4.40
C SER A 251 -12.15 -1.46 -2.93
N ASN A 252 -11.21 -2.10 -2.20
CA ASN A 252 -10.99 -1.78 -0.80
C ASN A 252 -10.27 -0.42 -0.64
N LEU A 253 -9.38 -0.05 -1.57
CA LEU A 253 -8.73 1.27 -1.59
C LEU A 253 -9.76 2.39 -1.74
N ARG A 254 -10.66 2.28 -2.72
CA ARG A 254 -11.77 3.22 -2.91
C ARG A 254 -12.64 3.32 -1.66
N THR A 255 -13.12 2.18 -1.17
CA THR A 255 -14.07 2.17 -0.05
C THR A 255 -13.45 2.69 1.24
N ALA A 256 -12.26 2.19 1.62
CA ALA A 256 -11.68 2.47 2.93
C ALA A 256 -10.89 3.78 3.00
N PHE A 257 -10.35 4.25 1.88
CA PHE A 257 -9.46 5.41 1.82
C PHE A 257 -9.96 6.53 0.90
N GLY A 258 -10.98 6.29 0.08
CA GLY A 258 -11.47 7.26 -0.90
C GLY A 258 -10.42 7.56 -1.97
N VAL A 259 -9.67 6.54 -2.40
CA VAL A 259 -8.62 6.68 -3.40
C VAL A 259 -8.76 5.62 -4.48
N GLU A 260 -8.52 6.03 -5.72
CA GLU A 260 -8.28 5.09 -6.80
C GLU A 260 -6.83 4.63 -6.73
N GLY A 261 -6.62 3.32 -6.88
CA GLY A 261 -5.30 2.73 -6.73
C GLY A 261 -5.16 1.44 -7.49
N LEU A 262 -3.98 1.24 -8.08
CA LEU A 262 -3.56 -0.03 -8.68
C LEU A 262 -2.72 -0.81 -7.66
N VAL A 263 -2.85 -2.13 -7.69
CA VAL A 263 -2.05 -3.02 -6.85
C VAL A 263 -1.32 -4.02 -7.73
N GLU A 264 0.00 -3.92 -7.74
CA GLU A 264 0.88 -4.74 -8.57
C GLU A 264 1.88 -5.52 -7.72
N PRO A 265 2.47 -6.61 -8.24
CA PRO A 265 3.56 -7.27 -7.54
C PRO A 265 4.82 -6.39 -7.62
N ASP A 266 5.39 -6.07 -6.46
CA ASP A 266 6.72 -5.45 -6.37
C ASP A 266 7.75 -6.37 -7.06
N PRO A 267 8.54 -5.86 -8.02
CA PRO A 267 9.39 -6.68 -8.88
C PRO A 267 10.55 -7.34 -8.13
N VAL A 268 10.88 -6.89 -6.92
CA VAL A 268 11.99 -7.41 -6.10
C VAL A 268 11.49 -8.39 -5.04
N THR A 269 10.35 -8.10 -4.44
CA THR A 269 9.84 -8.81 -3.26
C THR A 269 8.62 -9.69 -3.54
N GLY A 270 7.95 -9.50 -4.69
CA GLY A 270 6.71 -10.19 -5.06
C GLY A 270 5.51 -9.86 -4.17
N LYS A 271 5.64 -8.85 -3.30
CA LYS A 271 4.58 -8.38 -2.40
C LYS A 271 3.72 -7.31 -3.08
N PRO A 272 2.49 -7.06 -2.60
CA PRO A 272 1.68 -5.98 -3.16
C PRO A 272 2.38 -4.62 -3.04
N HIS A 273 2.43 -3.90 -4.16
CA HIS A 273 2.84 -2.52 -4.26
C HIS A 273 1.61 -1.70 -4.68
N VAL A 274 1.25 -0.71 -3.85
CA VAL A 274 0.08 0.12 -4.08
C VAL A 274 0.50 1.42 -4.75
N LEU A 275 0.00 1.65 -5.95
CA LEU A 275 0.14 2.91 -6.69
C LEU A 275 -1.15 3.71 -6.51
N ILE A 276 -1.08 4.83 -5.80
CA ILE A 276 -2.22 5.74 -5.63
C ILE A 276 -2.35 6.59 -6.90
N LEU A 277 -3.55 6.58 -7.48
CA LEU A 277 -3.84 7.19 -8.77
C LEU A 277 -4.58 8.53 -8.62
N GLY A 278 -5.33 8.71 -7.52
CA GLY A 278 -6.08 9.93 -7.22
C GLY A 278 -6.99 9.77 -6.01
N THR A 279 -7.69 10.84 -5.61
CA THR A 279 -8.69 10.81 -4.52
C THR A 279 -10.10 10.99 -5.07
N ASP A 280 -11.05 10.24 -4.52
CA ASP A 280 -12.48 10.45 -4.70
C ASP A 280 -12.89 11.75 -3.99
N GLY A 281 -12.76 12.88 -4.68
CA GLY A 281 -13.06 14.18 -4.07
C GLY A 281 -12.68 15.44 -4.85
N SER A 282 -11.96 15.34 -5.98
CA SER A 282 -11.97 16.46 -6.93
C SER A 282 -13.31 16.45 -7.67
N SER A 283 -14.32 17.08 -7.05
CA SER A 283 -15.61 17.52 -7.61
C SER A 283 -16.33 16.57 -8.57
N SER A 284 -17.51 16.09 -8.17
CA SER A 284 -18.57 15.52 -9.03
C SER A 284 -18.47 15.93 -10.50
N GLU A 285 -17.87 15.08 -11.31
CA GLU A 285 -18.13 14.84 -12.72
C GLU A 285 -17.58 13.41 -12.94
N THR A 286 -18.37 12.57 -13.61
CA THR A 286 -17.94 11.37 -14.34
C THR A 286 -16.43 11.47 -14.64
N LEU A 287 -15.59 10.47 -14.26
CA LEU A 287 -14.15 10.49 -14.62
C LEU A 287 -14.04 11.03 -16.05
N VAL A 288 -13.17 11.98 -16.32
CA VAL A 288 -13.24 12.77 -17.57
C VAL A 288 -13.34 11.89 -18.83
N GLY A 289 -12.75 10.69 -18.80
CA GLY A 289 -12.83 9.70 -19.86
C GLY A 289 -13.92 8.62 -19.77
N MET A 290 -14.77 8.59 -18.75
CA MET A 290 -15.78 7.54 -18.57
C MET A 290 -16.73 7.50 -19.77
N GLY A 291 -16.80 6.34 -20.42
CA GLY A 291 -17.59 6.12 -21.64
C GLY A 291 -16.96 6.68 -22.92
N ARG A 292 -15.72 7.18 -22.85
CA ARG A 292 -14.92 7.60 -24.01
C ARG A 292 -13.76 6.65 -24.25
N THR A 293 -13.50 6.37 -25.51
CA THR A 293 -12.44 5.47 -25.97
C THR A 293 -11.29 6.26 -26.58
N VAL A 294 -10.06 5.96 -26.13
CA VAL A 294 -8.83 6.51 -26.72
C VAL A 294 -8.06 5.37 -27.38
N HIS A 295 -7.79 5.51 -28.67
CA HIS A 295 -6.95 4.59 -29.43
C HIS A 295 -5.52 5.12 -29.52
N LEU A 296 -4.55 4.33 -29.06
CA LEU A 296 -3.14 4.67 -29.10
C LEU A 296 -2.45 3.97 -30.27
N ILE A 297 -1.82 4.77 -31.14
CA ILE A 297 -0.88 4.30 -32.14
C ILE A 297 0.52 4.49 -31.57
N CYS A 298 1.08 3.40 -31.04
CA CYS A 298 2.36 3.39 -30.35
C CYS A 298 3.21 2.16 -30.69
N GLY A 299 4.44 2.16 -30.19
CA GLY A 299 5.40 1.07 -30.34
C GLY A 299 6.73 1.39 -29.68
N ALA A 300 7.55 0.37 -29.47
CA ALA A 300 8.88 0.50 -28.85
C ALA A 300 8.88 1.10 -27.43
N GLY A 301 7.76 1.01 -26.70
CA GLY A 301 7.64 1.48 -25.32
C GLY A 301 7.20 2.94 -25.17
N SER A 302 6.83 3.60 -26.28
CA SER A 302 6.41 5.00 -26.30
C SER A 302 5.05 5.21 -25.60
N GLY A 303 4.18 4.20 -25.62
CA GLY A 303 2.82 4.30 -25.09
C GLY A 303 2.66 3.89 -23.63
N ARG A 304 3.63 3.19 -23.02
CA ARG A 304 3.53 2.59 -21.68
C ARG A 304 2.97 3.53 -20.60
N GLU A 305 3.57 4.71 -20.47
CA GLU A 305 3.20 5.69 -19.44
C GLU A 305 1.80 6.26 -19.71
N LEU A 306 1.54 6.62 -20.97
CA LEU A 306 0.26 7.21 -21.36
C LEU A 306 -0.91 6.23 -21.25
N MET A 307 -0.72 4.95 -21.60
CA MET A 307 -1.73 3.89 -21.42
C MET A 307 -2.24 3.87 -19.98
N HIS A 308 -1.32 3.96 -19.02
CA HIS A 308 -1.65 4.00 -17.61
C HIS A 308 -2.42 5.28 -17.26
N GLN A 309 -1.90 6.45 -17.62
CA GLN A 309 -2.53 7.74 -17.33
C GLN A 309 -3.97 7.86 -17.87
N LEU A 310 -4.23 7.31 -19.06
CA LEU A 310 -5.56 7.30 -19.66
C LEU A 310 -6.54 6.38 -18.93
N ARG A 311 -6.09 5.18 -18.52
CA ARG A 311 -6.92 4.26 -17.72
C ARG A 311 -7.29 4.86 -16.37
N VAL A 312 -6.32 5.49 -15.71
CA VAL A 312 -6.53 6.24 -14.46
C VAL A 312 -7.56 7.35 -14.64
N SER A 313 -7.51 8.04 -15.78
CA SER A 313 -8.43 9.12 -16.12
C SER A 313 -9.83 8.64 -16.57
N GLY A 314 -10.08 7.32 -16.54
CA GLY A 314 -11.37 6.70 -16.80
C GLY A 314 -11.65 6.32 -18.25
N TYR A 315 -10.70 6.50 -19.18
CA TYR A 315 -10.88 6.15 -20.59
C TYR A 315 -10.84 4.63 -20.80
N GLU A 316 -11.62 4.17 -21.79
CA GLU A 316 -11.38 2.87 -22.41
C GLU A 316 -10.22 3.03 -23.39
N VAL A 317 -9.18 2.19 -23.26
CA VAL A 317 -7.95 2.36 -24.05
C VAL A 317 -7.77 1.15 -24.94
N THR A 318 -7.64 1.40 -26.23
CA THR A 318 -7.28 0.40 -27.23
C THR A 318 -5.93 0.76 -27.85
N VAL A 319 -5.21 -0.22 -28.37
CA VAL A 319 -3.87 0.00 -28.92
C VAL A 319 -3.74 -0.63 -30.30
N GLY A 320 -2.91 -0.02 -31.15
CA GLY A 320 -2.63 -0.50 -32.51
C GLY A 320 -1.92 -1.86 -32.55
N VAL A 321 -1.27 -2.18 -33.68
CA VAL A 321 -0.65 -3.49 -33.85
C VAL A 321 0.64 -3.59 -33.06
N LEU A 322 0.71 -4.51 -32.09
CA LEU A 322 1.88 -4.69 -31.24
C LEU A 322 2.50 -6.09 -31.39
N GLY A 323 3.80 -6.11 -31.63
CA GLY A 323 4.59 -7.33 -31.81
C GLY A 323 4.95 -8.00 -30.48
N THR A 324 5.25 -9.31 -30.51
CA THR A 324 5.86 -10.00 -29.38
C THR A 324 7.24 -9.40 -29.06
N GLY A 325 7.48 -9.11 -27.77
CA GLY A 325 8.70 -8.43 -27.32
C GLY A 325 8.61 -6.91 -27.35
N ASP A 326 7.49 -6.33 -27.80
CA ASP A 326 7.24 -4.90 -27.65
C ASP A 326 6.89 -4.56 -26.19
N SER A 327 7.60 -3.58 -25.68
CA SER A 327 7.39 -2.93 -24.41
C SER A 327 5.95 -2.45 -24.19
N ASP A 328 5.32 -1.89 -25.24
CA ASP A 328 3.95 -1.40 -25.19
C ASP A 328 2.93 -2.55 -25.14
N ARG A 329 3.27 -3.72 -25.70
CA ARG A 329 2.41 -4.92 -25.64
C ARG A 329 2.33 -5.44 -24.23
N GLU A 330 3.48 -5.54 -23.57
CA GLU A 330 3.55 -5.98 -22.18
C GLU A 330 2.71 -5.07 -21.26
N ALA A 331 2.76 -3.76 -21.47
CA ALA A 331 1.92 -2.81 -20.74
C ALA A 331 0.43 -2.99 -21.07
N SER A 332 0.09 -3.18 -22.34
CA SER A 332 -1.29 -3.44 -22.78
C SER A 332 -1.87 -4.71 -22.14
N GLU A 333 -1.10 -5.80 -22.12
CA GLU A 333 -1.49 -7.06 -21.47
C GLU A 333 -1.67 -6.89 -19.96
N ARG A 334 -0.77 -6.15 -19.30
CA ARG A 334 -0.85 -5.85 -17.85
C ARG A 334 -2.08 -5.03 -17.48
N LEU A 335 -2.42 -4.04 -18.30
CA LEU A 335 -3.54 -3.14 -18.09
C LEU A 335 -4.88 -3.73 -18.60
N GLY A 336 -4.86 -4.91 -19.21
CA GLY A 336 -6.03 -5.58 -19.78
C GLY A 336 -6.64 -4.82 -20.96
N LEU A 337 -5.80 -4.16 -21.78
CA LEU A 337 -6.23 -3.37 -22.92
C LEU A 337 -6.47 -4.24 -24.15
N GLU A 338 -7.41 -3.83 -24.99
CA GLU A 338 -7.61 -4.43 -26.31
C GLU A 338 -6.53 -3.91 -27.28
N TYR A 339 -5.84 -4.82 -27.96
CA TYR A 339 -4.82 -4.49 -28.95
C TYR A 339 -4.76 -5.54 -30.06
N VAL A 340 -4.17 -5.20 -31.20
CA VAL A 340 -3.99 -6.15 -32.31
C VAL A 340 -2.63 -6.84 -32.18
N ALA A 341 -2.63 -8.15 -31.93
CA ALA A 341 -1.39 -8.90 -31.76
C ALA A 341 -0.70 -9.19 -33.11
N ALA A 342 0.62 -9.00 -33.15
CA ALA A 342 1.48 -9.45 -34.25
C ALA A 342 2.58 -10.43 -33.81
N PRO A 343 2.97 -11.38 -34.68
CA PRO A 343 4.16 -12.19 -34.49
C PRO A 343 5.44 -11.32 -34.42
N PRO A 344 6.49 -11.79 -33.74
CA PRO A 344 7.75 -11.06 -33.65
C PRO A 344 8.40 -10.89 -35.03
N PHE A 345 8.91 -9.68 -35.32
CA PHE A 345 9.63 -9.31 -36.55
C PHE A 345 8.86 -9.49 -37.88
N ALA A 346 7.56 -9.77 -37.82
CA ALA A 346 6.71 -9.86 -39.01
C ALA A 346 6.17 -8.47 -39.39
N SER A 347 5.94 -8.26 -40.69
CA SER A 347 5.21 -7.08 -41.16
C SER A 347 3.71 -7.25 -40.87
N ILE A 348 3.03 -6.12 -40.63
CA ILE A 348 1.57 -6.10 -40.39
C ILE A 348 0.82 -6.62 -41.63
N THR A 349 0.10 -7.73 -41.45
CA THR A 349 -0.74 -8.34 -42.49
C THR A 349 -1.97 -7.49 -42.81
N ASP A 350 -2.65 -7.76 -43.92
CA ASP A 350 -3.89 -7.04 -44.28
C ASP A 350 -4.99 -7.25 -43.22
N GLU A 351 -5.16 -8.48 -42.70
CA GLU A 351 -6.14 -8.80 -41.65
C GLU A 351 -5.87 -8.03 -40.34
N GLN A 352 -4.61 -7.94 -39.93
CA GLN A 352 -4.22 -7.15 -38.74
C GLN A 352 -4.41 -5.66 -38.98
N HIS A 353 -4.11 -5.18 -40.19
CA HIS A 353 -4.33 -3.79 -40.55
C HIS A 353 -5.82 -3.45 -40.55
N ASP A 354 -6.67 -4.31 -41.11
CA ASP A 354 -8.13 -4.12 -41.10
C ASP A 354 -8.71 -4.11 -39.68
N SER A 355 -8.21 -5.00 -38.81
CA SER A 355 -8.58 -5.03 -37.38
C SER A 355 -8.16 -3.74 -36.67
N HIS A 356 -6.94 -3.25 -36.94
CA HIS A 356 -6.45 -1.99 -36.40
C HIS A 356 -7.29 -0.80 -36.90
N LEU A 357 -7.63 -0.75 -38.19
CA LEU A 357 -8.51 0.28 -38.76
C LEU A 357 -9.90 0.27 -38.12
N ALA A 358 -10.43 -0.89 -37.72
CA ALA A 358 -11.69 -0.98 -37.00
C ALA A 358 -11.62 -0.31 -35.61
N LEU A 359 -10.54 -0.54 -34.86
CA LEU A 359 -10.31 0.10 -33.56
C LEU A 359 -10.14 1.62 -33.68
N VAL A 360 -9.38 2.06 -34.69
CA VAL A 360 -9.20 3.50 -34.99
C VAL A 360 -10.53 4.19 -35.23
N LYS A 361 -11.44 3.55 -35.99
CA LYS A 361 -12.77 4.10 -36.30
C LYS A 361 -13.76 4.05 -35.15
N ALA A 362 -13.58 3.11 -34.22
CA ALA A 362 -14.45 2.94 -33.07
C ALA A 362 -14.11 3.89 -31.91
N ALA A 363 -12.91 4.47 -31.91
CA ALA A 363 -12.45 5.34 -30.84
C ALA A 363 -12.94 6.78 -30.98
N ASP A 364 -13.22 7.42 -29.84
CA ASP A 364 -13.59 8.84 -29.78
C ASP A 364 -12.37 9.73 -30.03
N HIS A 365 -11.18 9.29 -29.63
CA HIS A 365 -9.93 9.99 -29.85
C HIS A 365 -8.82 9.04 -30.33
N VAL A 366 -8.04 9.47 -31.32
CA VAL A 366 -6.89 8.73 -31.83
C VAL A 366 -5.62 9.52 -31.54
N VAL A 367 -4.65 8.89 -30.88
CA VAL A 367 -3.39 9.53 -30.47
C VAL A 367 -2.22 8.83 -31.13
N LEU A 368 -1.39 9.60 -31.85
CA LEU A 368 -0.15 9.11 -32.46
C LEU A 368 1.06 9.50 -31.61
N LEU A 369 1.72 8.50 -31.02
CA LEU A 369 2.90 8.69 -30.19
C LEU A 369 4.20 8.74 -31.02
N PRO A 370 5.26 9.38 -30.50
CA PRO A 370 6.58 9.39 -31.14
C PRO A 370 7.23 8.02 -31.01
N MET A 371 6.95 7.13 -31.95
CA MET A 371 7.49 5.75 -31.98
C MET A 371 8.48 5.56 -33.13
N ALA A 372 9.55 4.79 -32.92
CA ALA A 372 10.43 4.40 -34.01
C ALA A 372 9.67 3.59 -35.08
N VAL A 373 9.82 3.97 -36.35
CA VAL A 373 9.06 3.37 -37.46
C VAL A 373 9.99 2.67 -38.43
N GLY A 374 9.73 1.38 -38.68
CA GLY A 374 10.38 0.58 -39.71
C GLY A 374 9.35 -0.05 -40.64
N MET A 375 9.81 -0.76 -41.67
CA MET A 375 8.92 -1.30 -42.71
C MET A 375 7.90 -2.31 -42.15
N ASN A 376 8.20 -2.93 -41.01
CA ASN A 376 7.32 -3.88 -40.36
C ASN A 376 6.12 -3.24 -39.63
N ASN A 377 6.27 -2.00 -39.12
CA ASN A 377 5.23 -1.32 -38.34
C ASN A 377 4.73 -0.02 -38.99
N VAL A 378 5.21 0.36 -40.18
CA VAL A 378 4.75 1.58 -40.89
C VAL A 378 3.24 1.62 -41.10
N ARG A 379 2.60 0.45 -41.25
CA ARG A 379 1.15 0.33 -41.37
C ARG A 379 0.39 0.76 -40.11
N ASN A 380 1.03 0.81 -38.94
CA ASN A 380 0.42 1.42 -37.75
C ASN A 380 0.24 2.92 -37.93
N VAL A 381 1.26 3.62 -38.44
CA VAL A 381 1.16 5.07 -38.71
C VAL A 381 0.19 5.34 -39.85
N MET A 382 0.19 4.50 -40.89
CA MET A 382 -0.77 4.64 -42.00
C MET A 382 -2.23 4.54 -41.53
N ALA A 383 -2.53 3.72 -40.52
CA ALA A 383 -3.88 3.59 -39.98
C ALA A 383 -4.41 4.92 -39.43
N ALA A 384 -3.54 5.80 -38.91
CA ALA A 384 -3.91 7.13 -38.43
C ALA A 384 -4.55 8.01 -39.52
N LEU A 385 -4.21 7.79 -40.80
CA LEU A 385 -4.79 8.54 -41.92
C LEU A 385 -6.28 8.26 -42.13
N SER A 386 -6.79 7.15 -41.57
CA SER A 386 -8.21 6.78 -41.65
C SER A 386 -9.07 7.43 -40.58
N ALA A 387 -8.47 8.06 -39.57
CA ALA A 387 -9.18 8.77 -38.53
C ALA A 387 -9.60 10.17 -39.01
N ASP A 388 -10.77 10.61 -38.56
CA ASP A 388 -11.28 11.95 -38.85
C ASP A 388 -10.45 13.03 -38.15
N GLU A 389 -9.98 12.74 -36.93
CA GLU A 389 -9.11 13.59 -36.12
C GLU A 389 -8.01 12.74 -35.46
N VAL A 390 -6.78 13.26 -35.43
CA VAL A 390 -5.62 12.61 -34.80
C VAL A 390 -4.86 13.63 -33.96
N ILE A 391 -4.61 13.29 -32.70
CA ILE A 391 -3.73 14.06 -31.83
C ILE A 391 -2.31 13.53 -32.00
N VAL A 392 -1.42 14.32 -32.61
CA VAL A 392 -0.03 13.94 -32.83
C VAL A 392 0.82 14.45 -31.67
N ILE A 393 1.54 13.55 -30.99
CA ILE A 393 2.39 13.88 -29.84
C ILE A 393 3.79 14.22 -30.30
N GLU A 394 4.29 15.39 -29.89
CA GLU A 394 5.65 15.86 -30.14
C GLU A 394 6.71 14.90 -29.60
N PRO A 395 7.85 14.70 -30.29
CA PRO A 395 8.95 13.91 -29.77
C PRO A 395 9.62 14.64 -28.58
N SER A 396 9.84 13.94 -27.47
CA SER A 396 10.48 14.54 -26.29
C SER A 396 11.92 14.99 -26.59
N LYS A 397 12.23 16.26 -26.30
CA LYS A 397 13.60 16.81 -26.35
C LYS A 397 14.40 16.31 -25.15
N VAL A 398 15.33 15.38 -25.37
CA VAL A 398 16.31 15.03 -24.34
C VAL A 398 17.30 16.19 -24.22
N LEU A 399 17.36 16.82 -23.03
CA LEU A 399 18.35 17.86 -22.71
C LEU A 399 19.77 17.30 -22.86
N GLY A 400 20.44 17.58 -23.99
CA GLY A 400 21.85 17.22 -24.17
C GLY A 400 22.30 17.03 -25.62
N ASP A 401 21.41 16.65 -26.54
CA ASP A 401 21.78 16.42 -27.94
C ASP A 401 21.27 17.54 -28.86
N SER A 402 22.20 18.24 -29.50
CA SER A 402 21.95 19.29 -30.49
C SER A 402 21.67 18.70 -31.88
N VAL A 403 20.82 17.68 -31.96
CA VAL A 403 20.34 17.09 -33.21
C VAL A 403 18.82 17.13 -33.15
N ASP A 404 18.19 17.63 -34.21
CA ASP A 404 16.75 17.76 -34.34
C ASP A 404 16.03 16.53 -33.77
N SER A 405 15.07 16.76 -32.87
CA SER A 405 14.31 15.73 -32.16
C SER A 405 13.32 15.03 -33.08
N GLU A 406 13.82 14.41 -34.15
CA GLU A 406 13.02 13.64 -35.10
C GLU A 406 12.86 12.20 -34.61
N VAL A 407 11.66 11.67 -34.81
CA VAL A 407 11.35 10.26 -34.57
C VAL A 407 12.19 9.39 -35.51
N SER A 408 12.81 8.33 -35.00
CA SER A 408 13.66 7.46 -35.82
C SER A 408 12.86 6.80 -36.96
N ASP A 409 13.25 7.08 -38.20
CA ASP A 409 12.66 6.54 -39.43
C ASP A 409 13.63 5.56 -40.10
N TYR A 410 13.21 4.29 -40.18
CA TYR A 410 13.90 3.18 -40.84
C TYR A 410 13.16 2.71 -42.11
N THR A 411 12.42 3.62 -42.75
CA THR A 411 11.59 3.40 -43.95
C THR A 411 11.99 4.26 -45.14
N ASP A 412 13.23 4.76 -45.15
CA ASP A 412 13.77 5.64 -46.19
C ASP A 412 12.92 6.92 -46.40
N GLY A 413 12.37 7.47 -45.31
CA GLY A 413 11.64 8.74 -45.30
C GLY A 413 10.12 8.63 -45.48
N ILE A 414 9.57 7.42 -45.65
CA ILE A 414 8.12 7.20 -45.78
C ILE A 414 7.42 7.58 -44.48
N ALA A 415 7.89 7.11 -43.33
CA ALA A 415 7.28 7.37 -42.03
C ALA A 415 7.38 8.85 -41.64
N ALA A 416 8.53 9.49 -41.89
CA ALA A 416 8.70 10.92 -41.70
C ALA A 416 7.75 11.73 -42.60
N GLY A 417 7.54 11.29 -43.84
CA GLY A 417 6.55 11.88 -44.75
C GLY A 417 5.12 11.76 -44.22
N LEU A 418 4.72 10.57 -43.76
CA LEU A 418 3.39 10.32 -43.18
C LEU A 418 3.15 11.18 -41.94
N ARG A 419 4.12 11.21 -41.01
CA ARG A 419 4.01 11.99 -39.79
C ARG A 419 3.92 13.49 -40.09
N ARG A 420 4.77 14.03 -40.97
CA ARG A 420 4.67 15.44 -41.39
C ARG A 420 3.31 15.79 -41.98
N GLY A 421 2.75 14.92 -42.82
CA GLY A 421 1.40 15.12 -43.36
C GLY A 421 0.32 15.15 -42.28
N LEU A 422 0.44 14.31 -41.24
CA LEU A 422 -0.47 14.34 -40.08
C LEU A 422 -0.31 15.62 -39.25
N VAL A 423 0.93 16.06 -39.00
CA VAL A 423 1.22 17.32 -38.28
C VAL A 423 0.73 18.53 -39.06
N GLU A 424 0.92 18.58 -40.38
CA GLU A 424 0.40 19.66 -41.23
C GLU A 424 -1.13 19.72 -41.21
N LYS A 425 -1.81 18.56 -41.11
CA LYS A 425 -3.26 18.45 -41.12
C LYS A 425 -3.89 18.76 -39.76
N PHE A 426 -3.32 18.26 -38.67
CA PHE A 426 -3.94 18.27 -37.34
C PHE A 426 -3.18 19.08 -36.29
N GLY A 427 -1.96 19.51 -36.60
CA GLY A 427 -1.03 20.04 -35.62
C GLY A 427 -0.34 18.93 -34.82
N GLU A 428 0.56 19.34 -33.93
CA GLU A 428 1.14 18.49 -32.91
C GLU A 428 1.12 19.21 -31.56
N ILE A 429 1.12 18.44 -30.48
CA ILE A 429 1.11 18.94 -29.11
C ILE A 429 2.13 18.22 -28.24
N PRO A 430 2.62 18.84 -27.16
CA PRO A 430 3.36 18.14 -26.12
C PRO A 430 2.52 17.05 -25.44
N GLU A 431 3.16 15.93 -25.07
CA GLU A 431 2.50 14.84 -24.31
C GLU A 431 1.87 15.35 -23.01
N SER A 432 2.53 16.30 -22.35
CA SER A 432 2.07 16.90 -21.08
C SER A 432 0.74 17.65 -21.19
N THR A 433 0.32 18.03 -22.40
CA THR A 433 -0.97 18.69 -22.65
C THR A 433 -2.07 17.74 -23.10
N LEU A 434 -1.76 16.48 -23.39
CA LEU A 434 -2.70 15.53 -23.99
C LEU A 434 -3.95 15.29 -23.14
N LEU A 435 -3.81 15.01 -21.85
CA LEU A 435 -4.96 14.77 -20.96
C LEU A 435 -5.90 15.98 -20.91
N PHE A 436 -5.36 17.18 -21.02
CA PHE A 436 -6.15 18.41 -21.07
C PHE A 436 -6.90 18.56 -22.39
N GLU A 437 -6.28 18.22 -23.53
CA GLU A 437 -6.96 18.23 -24.83
C GLU A 437 -8.07 17.18 -24.91
N LEU A 438 -7.83 15.96 -24.40
CA LEU A 438 -8.86 14.91 -24.31
C LEU A 438 -10.03 15.33 -23.40
N ALA A 439 -9.73 16.03 -22.30
CA ALA A 439 -10.73 16.57 -21.40
C ALA A 439 -11.61 17.65 -22.04
N ARG A 440 -11.06 18.43 -22.97
CA ARG A 440 -11.78 19.49 -23.69
C ARG A 440 -12.70 19.00 -24.80
N GLY A 441 -12.68 17.68 -25.09
CA GLY A 441 -13.39 17.05 -26.20
C GLY A 441 -14.78 17.64 -26.46
N ARG A 442 -14.90 18.27 -27.65
CA ARG A 442 -16.08 18.88 -28.26
C ARG A 442 -17.20 17.89 -28.56
#